data_AF-A0AAN7K129-F1
#
_entry.id   AF-A0AAN7K129-F1
#
_cell.length_a   1.000
_cell.length_b   1.000
_cell.length_c   1.000
_cell.angle_alpha   90.00
_cell.angle_beta   90.00
_cell.angle_gamma   90.00
#
_symmetry.space_group_name_H-M   'P 1'
#
loop_
_entity.id
_entity.type
_entity.pdbx_description
1 polymer ?
#
loop_
_entity_poly.entity_id
_entity_poly.type
_entity_poly.pdbx_seq_one_letter_code
_entity_poly.pdbx_strand_id
1 'polypeptide(L)'
;MSSSEGETERDAQVPLFARPEWADVVPIPQDDGPNPVVPIAYKDDFRETMDYFRAVFKANELSHRSLALTSLAITLNSGNYTIWQFRRRILEAIDSDMHFELEFTEQIAKTNSKNYQLWHHRRWVAEKLGPEATEGELKFTRKIFCTDAKNYHAWSHRQWVLQNLGGWKGELDYCQKLLDEDIFNNSAWNQRYFVVTKSPLLGGLIAMRDSEVAYAVESIKSFPENESPWRYLRGLYKDDIVSWVNDPRVASVCLDVLEAKKNCVFALTTLLDLLCLGYNPSQELIDAVSGMGLPDTNPTRPDCGLAELICSILGQEDPMRTNYWTWRKSQLT
;
A
#
# COMPACT_ATOMS: atom_id res chain seq x y z
N MET A 1 -20.31 -2.54 -39.70
CA MET A 1 -19.03 -3.12 -40.18
C MET A 1 -17.97 -2.72 -39.18
N SER A 2 -17.20 -3.54 -38.49
CA SER A 2 -17.10 -4.98 -38.19
C SER A 2 -15.83 -5.09 -37.30
N SER A 3 -15.65 -6.20 -36.57
CA SER A 3 -14.60 -6.54 -35.59
C SER A 3 -14.89 -6.01 -34.17
N SER A 4 -15.38 -6.78 -33.19
CA SER A 4 -15.52 -8.23 -33.00
C SER A 4 -14.24 -9.03 -33.25
N GLU A 5 -13.26 -8.89 -32.36
CA GLU A 5 -12.20 -9.88 -32.16
C GLU A 5 -11.58 -9.61 -30.79
N GLY A 6 -11.91 -10.46 -29.82
CA GLY A 6 -11.57 -10.28 -28.41
C GLY A 6 -12.34 -11.21 -27.46
N GLU A 7 -13.30 -11.99 -27.98
CA GLU A 7 -13.72 -13.22 -27.32
C GLU A 7 -12.61 -14.26 -27.49
N THR A 8 -11.63 -14.24 -26.59
CA THR A 8 -10.75 -15.40 -26.40
C THR A 8 -11.62 -16.62 -26.13
N GLU A 9 -11.57 -17.57 -27.05
CA GLU A 9 -12.07 -18.94 -26.91
C GLU A 9 -11.64 -19.48 -25.54
N ARG A 10 -12.58 -19.51 -24.59
CA ARG A 10 -12.48 -20.47 -23.50
C ARG A 10 -12.71 -21.81 -24.17
N ASP A 11 -11.64 -22.55 -24.45
CA ASP A 11 -11.74 -23.96 -24.78
C ASP A 11 -12.79 -24.57 -23.85
N ALA A 12 -13.86 -25.11 -24.45
CA ALA A 12 -15.02 -25.60 -23.73
C ALA A 12 -14.58 -26.78 -22.87
N GLN A 13 -14.16 -26.48 -21.65
CA GLN A 13 -13.69 -27.48 -20.72
C GLN A 13 -14.85 -28.44 -20.46
N VAL A 14 -14.62 -29.73 -20.66
CA VAL A 14 -15.63 -30.78 -20.46
C VAL A 14 -16.26 -30.61 -19.07
N PRO A 15 -17.60 -30.52 -18.94
CA PRO A 15 -18.27 -30.40 -17.63
C PRO A 15 -17.88 -31.52 -16.67
N LEU A 16 -17.88 -31.25 -15.37
CA LEU A 16 -17.47 -32.24 -14.35
C LEU A 16 -18.33 -33.50 -14.39
N PHE A 17 -19.64 -33.38 -14.62
CA PHE A 17 -20.55 -34.54 -14.72
C PHE A 17 -20.22 -35.49 -15.87
N ALA A 18 -19.53 -35.00 -16.90
CA ALA A 18 -19.15 -35.77 -18.09
C ALA A 18 -17.75 -36.39 -17.97
N ARG A 19 -17.02 -36.11 -16.89
CA ARG A 19 -15.67 -36.61 -16.66
C ARG A 19 -15.71 -37.96 -15.91
N PRO A 20 -15.13 -39.04 -16.47
CA PRO A 20 -15.18 -40.36 -15.84
C PRO A 20 -14.63 -40.39 -14.41
N GLU A 21 -13.63 -39.57 -14.11
CA GLU A 21 -13.01 -39.48 -12.78
C GLU A 21 -13.88 -38.78 -11.72
N TRP A 22 -15.06 -38.29 -12.09
CA TRP A 22 -16.06 -37.68 -11.20
C TRP A 22 -17.36 -38.50 -11.11
N ALA A 23 -17.45 -39.65 -11.78
CA ALA A 23 -18.66 -40.46 -11.87
C ALA A 23 -19.10 -41.08 -10.52
N ASP A 24 -18.17 -41.23 -9.57
CA ASP A 24 -18.41 -41.72 -8.21
C ASP A 24 -18.87 -40.63 -7.23
N VAL A 25 -18.80 -39.34 -7.63
CA VAL A 25 -19.14 -38.21 -6.78
C VAL A 25 -20.54 -37.70 -7.10
N VAL A 26 -21.43 -37.74 -6.10
CA VAL A 26 -22.75 -37.12 -6.19
C VAL A 26 -22.63 -35.63 -5.81
N PRO A 27 -22.90 -34.69 -6.73
CA PRO A 27 -22.81 -33.26 -6.45
C PRO A 27 -23.83 -32.83 -5.37
N ILE A 28 -23.45 -31.87 -4.52
CA ILE A 28 -24.30 -31.37 -3.43
C ILE A 28 -24.74 -29.93 -3.75
N PRO A 29 -26.03 -29.70 -4.08
CA PRO A 29 -26.56 -28.36 -4.32
C PRO A 29 -26.37 -27.41 -3.13
N GLN A 30 -26.31 -26.10 -3.42
CA GLN A 30 -26.41 -25.09 -2.37
C GLN A 30 -27.83 -25.08 -1.79
N ASP A 31 -27.94 -25.13 -0.46
CA ASP A 31 -29.20 -24.96 0.24
C ASP A 31 -29.32 -23.53 0.77
N ASP A 32 -30.01 -22.66 0.03
CA ASP A 32 -30.33 -21.28 0.44
C ASP A 32 -31.70 -21.20 1.17
N GLY A 33 -32.29 -22.36 1.52
CA GLY A 33 -33.59 -22.46 2.15
C GLY A 33 -34.78 -22.21 1.20
N PRO A 34 -36.01 -22.31 1.71
CA PRO A 34 -37.23 -22.19 0.88
C PRO A 34 -37.53 -20.76 0.40
N ASN A 35 -36.95 -19.74 1.05
CA ASN A 35 -37.16 -18.32 0.72
C ASN A 35 -35.79 -17.60 0.76
N PRO A 36 -34.96 -17.75 -0.29
CA PRO A 36 -33.59 -17.27 -0.26
C PRO A 36 -33.54 -15.74 -0.25
N VAL A 37 -32.66 -15.18 0.57
CA VAL A 37 -32.31 -13.75 0.57
C VAL A 37 -31.01 -13.56 -0.19
N VAL A 38 -30.93 -12.49 -1.00
CA VAL A 38 -29.81 -12.21 -1.91
C VAL A 38 -29.35 -13.40 -2.79
N PRO A 39 -30.26 -14.17 -3.41
CA PRO A 39 -29.87 -15.28 -4.27
C PRO A 39 -29.10 -14.77 -5.48
N ILE A 40 -27.98 -15.42 -5.77
CA ILE A 40 -27.18 -15.12 -6.96
C ILE A 40 -27.64 -16.04 -8.09
N ALA A 41 -28.01 -15.47 -9.22
CA ALA A 41 -28.30 -16.23 -10.44
C ALA A 41 -26.99 -16.75 -11.06
N TYR A 42 -26.45 -17.83 -10.51
CA TYR A 42 -25.19 -18.43 -10.97
C TYR A 42 -25.30 -18.97 -12.40
N LYS A 43 -24.20 -18.89 -13.13
CA LYS A 43 -24.01 -19.64 -14.37
C LYS A 43 -23.88 -21.13 -14.06
N ASP A 44 -24.18 -21.97 -15.05
CA ASP A 44 -24.20 -23.43 -14.89
C ASP A 44 -22.82 -24.00 -14.49
N ASP A 45 -21.74 -23.46 -15.07
CA ASP A 45 -20.36 -23.83 -14.75
C ASP A 45 -19.98 -23.52 -13.28
N PHE A 46 -20.42 -22.37 -12.79
CA PHE A 46 -20.26 -21.98 -11.39
C PHE A 46 -21.03 -22.91 -10.47
N ARG A 47 -22.32 -23.14 -10.77
CA ARG A 47 -23.20 -23.99 -9.96
C ARG A 47 -22.63 -25.41 -9.88
N GLU A 48 -22.30 -26.00 -11.03
CA GLU A 48 -21.72 -27.35 -11.11
C GLU A 48 -20.42 -27.45 -10.30
N THR A 49 -19.46 -26.55 -10.54
CA THR A 49 -18.16 -26.58 -9.84
C THR A 49 -18.34 -26.50 -8.32
N MET A 50 -19.24 -25.62 -7.85
CA MET A 50 -19.50 -25.45 -6.43
C MET A 50 -20.29 -26.62 -5.82
N ASP A 51 -21.16 -27.29 -6.60
CA ASP A 51 -21.87 -28.49 -6.14
C ASP A 51 -20.91 -29.66 -5.92
N TYR A 52 -19.97 -29.87 -6.86
CA TYR A 52 -18.89 -30.85 -6.70
C TYR A 52 -17.94 -30.46 -5.57
N PHE A 53 -17.63 -29.16 -5.40
CA PHE A 53 -16.79 -28.69 -4.30
C PHE A 53 -17.43 -29.02 -2.95
N ARG A 54 -18.73 -28.75 -2.79
CA ARG A 54 -19.48 -29.10 -1.57
C ARG A 54 -19.45 -30.60 -1.29
N ALA A 55 -19.55 -31.44 -2.34
CA ALA A 55 -19.47 -32.89 -2.22
C ALA A 55 -18.11 -33.36 -1.65
N VAL A 56 -17.01 -32.98 -2.29
CA VAL A 56 -15.66 -33.40 -1.83
C VAL A 56 -15.26 -32.76 -0.50
N PHE A 57 -15.71 -31.53 -0.25
CA PHE A 57 -15.50 -30.84 1.02
C PHE A 57 -16.20 -31.58 2.16
N LYS A 58 -17.47 -31.96 1.97
CA LYS A 58 -18.24 -32.74 2.97
C LYS A 58 -17.65 -34.12 3.21
N ALA A 59 -17.17 -34.78 2.16
CA ALA A 59 -16.49 -36.07 2.25
C ALA A 59 -15.06 -35.98 2.84
N ASN A 60 -14.53 -34.75 3.00
CA ASN A 60 -13.16 -34.49 3.38
C ASN A 60 -12.14 -35.20 2.46
N GLU A 61 -12.41 -35.22 1.16
CA GLU A 61 -11.59 -35.92 0.18
C GLU A 61 -10.32 -35.10 -0.16
N LEU A 62 -9.17 -35.54 0.35
CA LEU A 62 -7.88 -34.89 0.13
C LEU A 62 -7.09 -35.60 -0.98
N SER A 63 -7.43 -35.30 -2.23
CA SER A 63 -6.91 -35.99 -3.42
C SER A 63 -6.40 -35.02 -4.50
N HIS A 64 -5.66 -35.53 -5.49
CA HIS A 64 -5.23 -34.74 -6.66
C HIS A 64 -6.43 -34.19 -7.46
N ARG A 65 -7.53 -34.94 -7.60
CA ARG A 65 -8.74 -34.44 -8.29
C ARG A 65 -9.43 -33.32 -7.50
N SER A 66 -9.47 -33.42 -6.16
CA SER A 66 -9.93 -32.33 -5.30
C SER A 66 -9.05 -31.09 -5.47
N LEU A 67 -7.73 -31.24 -5.56
CA LEU A 67 -6.83 -30.11 -5.83
C LEU A 67 -7.16 -29.42 -7.15
N ALA A 68 -7.32 -30.20 -8.24
CA ALA A 68 -7.71 -29.68 -9.54
C ALA A 68 -9.05 -28.93 -9.48
N LEU A 69 -10.05 -29.48 -8.78
CA LEU A 69 -11.34 -28.84 -8.58
C LEU A 69 -11.22 -27.50 -7.82
N THR A 70 -10.38 -27.41 -6.79
CA THR A 70 -10.16 -26.13 -6.09
C THR A 70 -9.58 -25.07 -7.03
N SER A 71 -8.77 -25.44 -8.01
CA SER A 71 -8.22 -24.51 -9.01
C SER A 71 -9.33 -23.90 -9.88
N LEU A 72 -10.30 -24.72 -10.32
CA LEU A 72 -11.47 -24.27 -11.07
C LEU A 72 -12.33 -23.33 -10.20
N ALA A 73 -12.62 -23.76 -8.98
CA ALA A 73 -13.49 -23.01 -8.07
C ALA A 73 -12.87 -21.65 -7.67
N ILE A 74 -11.54 -21.57 -7.49
CA ILE A 74 -10.82 -20.31 -7.25
C ILE A 74 -10.82 -19.42 -8.50
N THR A 75 -10.71 -19.99 -9.69
CA THR A 75 -10.77 -19.20 -10.94
C THR A 75 -12.15 -18.55 -11.10
N LEU A 76 -13.21 -19.25 -10.70
CA LEU A 76 -14.59 -18.76 -10.72
C LEU A 76 -14.88 -17.74 -9.61
N ASN A 77 -14.34 -17.95 -8.40
CA ASN A 77 -14.44 -17.02 -7.28
C ASN A 77 -13.23 -17.12 -6.34
N SER A 78 -12.21 -16.32 -6.61
CA SER A 78 -10.99 -16.25 -5.80
C SER A 78 -11.22 -15.64 -4.42
N GLY A 79 -12.37 -15.02 -4.16
CA GLY A 79 -12.72 -14.46 -2.85
C GLY A 79 -13.21 -15.48 -1.83
N ASN A 80 -13.48 -16.73 -2.24
CA ASN A 80 -14.02 -17.75 -1.35
C ASN A 80 -12.90 -18.40 -0.51
N TYR A 81 -12.74 -17.94 0.72
CA TYR A 81 -11.71 -18.38 1.65
C TYR A 81 -11.81 -19.86 2.06
N THR A 82 -13.01 -20.47 2.03
CA THR A 82 -13.19 -21.89 2.36
C THR A 82 -12.48 -22.78 1.36
N ILE A 83 -12.51 -22.43 0.07
CA ILE A 83 -11.81 -23.18 -0.98
C ILE A 83 -10.30 -23.09 -0.76
N TRP A 84 -9.76 -21.90 -0.47
CA TRP A 84 -8.34 -21.72 -0.17
C TRP A 84 -7.89 -22.52 1.06
N GLN A 85 -8.68 -22.53 2.12
CA GLN A 85 -8.38 -23.34 3.31
C GLN A 85 -8.40 -24.84 3.00
N PHE A 86 -9.37 -25.31 2.23
CA PHE A 86 -9.43 -26.72 1.81
C PHE A 86 -8.26 -27.08 0.90
N ARG A 87 -7.90 -26.19 -0.04
CA ARG A 87 -6.74 -26.34 -0.92
C ARG A 87 -5.46 -26.54 -0.14
N ARG A 88 -5.19 -25.74 0.90
CA ARG A 88 -4.01 -25.92 1.78
C ARG A 88 -3.96 -27.31 2.42
N ARG A 89 -5.11 -27.79 2.93
CA ARG A 89 -5.21 -29.13 3.53
C ARG A 89 -4.92 -30.23 2.51
N ILE A 90 -5.40 -30.08 1.27
CA ILE A 90 -5.12 -31.03 0.19
C ILE A 90 -3.63 -31.02 -0.16
N LEU A 91 -3.04 -29.84 -0.37
CA LEU A 91 -1.62 -29.67 -0.71
C LEU A 91 -0.69 -30.34 0.31
N GLU A 92 -1.00 -30.21 1.61
CA GLU A 92 -0.26 -30.88 2.68
C GLU A 92 -0.47 -32.39 2.67
N ALA A 93 -1.71 -32.87 2.49
CA ALA A 93 -2.01 -34.29 2.53
C ALA A 93 -1.38 -35.10 1.40
N ILE A 94 -1.19 -34.48 0.23
CA ILE A 94 -0.59 -35.12 -0.94
C ILE A 94 0.89 -34.80 -1.11
N ASP A 95 1.50 -34.08 -0.15
CA ASP A 95 2.91 -33.64 -0.20
C ASP A 95 3.28 -32.95 -1.53
N SER A 96 2.45 -31.98 -1.93
CA SER A 96 2.65 -31.26 -3.19
C SER A 96 3.88 -30.37 -3.14
N ASP A 97 4.61 -30.26 -4.26
CA ASP A 97 5.68 -29.27 -4.40
C ASP A 97 5.10 -27.84 -4.40
N MET A 98 5.60 -27.02 -3.46
CA MET A 98 5.17 -25.64 -3.25
C MET A 98 5.58 -24.70 -4.39
N HIS A 99 6.56 -25.07 -5.23
CA HIS A 99 6.95 -24.27 -6.39
C HIS A 99 5.82 -24.20 -7.43
N PHE A 100 5.15 -25.33 -7.71
CA PHE A 100 3.97 -25.34 -8.58
C PHE A 100 2.83 -24.50 -7.99
N GLU A 101 2.72 -24.43 -6.66
CA GLU A 101 1.70 -23.61 -6.02
C GLU A 101 2.03 -22.11 -6.09
N LEU A 102 3.31 -21.71 -6.06
CA LEU A 102 3.72 -20.34 -6.36
C LEU A 102 3.37 -19.93 -7.80
N GLU A 103 3.52 -20.85 -8.77
CA GLU A 103 3.09 -20.62 -10.15
C GLU A 103 1.57 -20.45 -10.24
N PHE A 104 0.80 -21.31 -9.56
CA PHE A 104 -0.65 -21.18 -9.49
C PHE A 104 -1.08 -19.82 -8.94
N THR A 105 -0.51 -19.39 -7.82
CA THR A 105 -0.82 -18.06 -7.25
C THR A 105 -0.41 -16.91 -8.18
N GLU A 106 0.69 -17.04 -8.94
CA GLU A 106 1.04 -16.05 -9.96
C GLU A 106 0.00 -15.97 -11.08
N GLN A 107 -0.59 -17.09 -11.51
CA GLN A 107 -1.69 -17.07 -12.50
C GLN A 107 -2.94 -16.38 -11.95
N ILE A 108 -3.33 -16.66 -10.71
CA ILE A 108 -4.46 -15.98 -10.07
C ILE A 108 -4.20 -14.48 -9.91
N ALA A 109 -2.95 -14.08 -9.63
CA ALA A 109 -2.59 -12.67 -9.51
C ALA A 109 -2.75 -11.88 -10.82
N LYS A 110 -2.60 -12.53 -11.99
CA LYS A 110 -2.80 -11.88 -13.30
C LYS A 110 -4.24 -11.41 -13.50
N THR A 111 -5.22 -12.12 -12.94
CA THR A 111 -6.64 -11.79 -13.08
C THR A 111 -7.17 -11.02 -11.87
N ASN A 112 -6.69 -11.31 -10.66
CA ASN A 112 -7.17 -10.69 -9.43
C ASN A 112 -6.06 -10.45 -8.40
N SER A 113 -5.18 -9.48 -8.66
CA SER A 113 -4.10 -9.08 -7.74
C SER A 113 -4.60 -8.31 -6.49
N LYS A 114 -5.88 -7.94 -6.41
CA LYS A 114 -6.49 -7.22 -5.28
C LYS A 114 -7.39 -8.14 -4.46
N ASN A 115 -6.85 -9.31 -4.12
CA ASN A 115 -7.55 -10.39 -3.42
C ASN A 115 -6.81 -10.79 -2.13
N TYR A 116 -7.46 -10.69 -0.98
CA TYR A 116 -6.84 -11.02 0.31
C TYR A 116 -6.42 -12.49 0.42
N GLN A 117 -7.24 -13.41 -0.09
CA GLN A 117 -7.01 -14.85 0.04
C GLN A 117 -5.80 -15.30 -0.78
N LEU A 118 -5.61 -14.74 -1.97
CA LEU A 118 -4.42 -14.94 -2.82
C LEU A 118 -3.14 -14.59 -2.05
N TRP A 119 -3.07 -13.37 -1.51
CA TRP A 119 -1.86 -12.89 -0.83
C TRP A 119 -1.61 -13.66 0.47
N HIS A 120 -2.66 -13.99 1.22
CA HIS A 120 -2.53 -14.83 2.41
C HIS A 120 -2.04 -16.24 2.06
N HIS A 121 -2.59 -16.84 1.01
CA HIS A 121 -2.18 -18.16 0.55
C HIS A 121 -0.74 -18.16 0.03
N ARG A 122 -0.35 -17.15 -0.75
CA ARG A 122 1.03 -17.02 -1.23
C ARG A 122 2.04 -16.88 -0.09
N ARG A 123 1.71 -16.15 0.99
CA ARG A 123 2.54 -16.13 2.22
C ARG A 123 2.70 -17.51 2.81
N TRP A 124 1.60 -18.25 2.99
CA TRP A 124 1.65 -19.62 3.52
C TRP A 124 2.52 -20.55 2.66
N VAL A 125 2.48 -20.43 1.33
CA VAL A 125 3.36 -21.20 0.43
C VAL A 125 4.82 -20.79 0.63
N ALA A 126 5.11 -19.49 0.64
CA ALA A 126 6.46 -18.96 0.83
C ALA A 126 7.04 -19.31 2.22
N GLU A 127 6.20 -19.37 3.26
CA GLU A 127 6.59 -19.83 4.61
C GLU A 127 7.07 -21.27 4.61
N LYS A 128 6.42 -22.16 3.85
CA LYS A 128 6.83 -23.56 3.75
C LYS A 128 8.16 -23.74 3.02
N LEU A 129 8.43 -22.91 2.02
CA LEU A 129 9.71 -22.88 1.29
C LEU A 129 10.83 -22.23 2.14
N GLY A 130 10.47 -21.26 2.97
CA GLY A 130 11.44 -20.56 3.81
C GLY A 130 12.33 -19.59 3.02
N PRO A 131 13.59 -19.34 3.45
CA PRO A 131 14.44 -18.29 2.87
C PRO A 131 14.74 -18.44 1.37
N GLU A 132 14.62 -19.64 0.80
CA GLU A 132 14.83 -19.85 -0.64
C GLU A 132 13.78 -19.12 -1.51
N ALA A 133 12.57 -18.89 -0.98
CA ALA A 133 11.52 -18.17 -1.68
C ALA A 133 11.80 -16.67 -1.81
N THR A 134 12.70 -16.10 -1.01
CA THR A 134 12.91 -14.65 -0.88
C THR A 134 13.09 -13.94 -2.21
N GLU A 135 14.04 -14.36 -3.04
CA GLU A 135 14.32 -13.69 -4.31
C GLU A 135 13.13 -13.82 -5.28
N GLY A 136 12.47 -14.98 -5.28
CA GLY A 136 11.26 -15.22 -6.07
C GLY A 136 10.13 -14.27 -5.68
N GLU A 137 9.89 -14.08 -4.38
CA GLU A 137 8.84 -13.22 -3.87
C GLU A 137 9.14 -11.72 -4.07
N LEU A 138 10.39 -11.32 -3.89
CA LEU A 138 10.82 -9.96 -4.20
C LEU A 138 10.71 -9.67 -5.71
N LYS A 139 11.03 -10.64 -6.57
CA LYS A 139 10.83 -10.53 -8.03
C LYS A 139 9.35 -10.49 -8.40
N PHE A 140 8.53 -11.31 -7.75
CA PHE A 140 7.09 -11.33 -7.99
C PHE A 140 6.44 -9.99 -7.63
N THR A 141 6.76 -9.42 -6.46
CA THR A 141 6.23 -8.09 -6.09
C THR A 141 6.68 -7.00 -7.05
N ARG A 142 7.91 -7.05 -7.57
CA ARG A 142 8.35 -6.14 -8.67
C ARG A 142 7.45 -6.25 -9.90
N LYS A 143 7.10 -7.47 -10.34
CA LYS A 143 6.17 -7.66 -11.47
C LYS A 143 4.81 -7.02 -11.21
N ILE A 144 4.27 -7.15 -9.99
CA ILE A 144 2.99 -6.53 -9.62
C ILE A 144 3.10 -5.00 -9.65
N PHE A 145 4.20 -4.43 -9.17
CA PHE A 145 4.41 -2.98 -9.18
C PHE A 145 4.56 -2.40 -10.58
N CYS A 146 5.07 -3.15 -11.56
CA CYS A 146 5.08 -2.72 -12.96
C CYS A 146 3.65 -2.46 -13.51
N THR A 147 2.64 -3.12 -12.95
CA THR A 147 1.23 -2.93 -13.36
C THR A 147 0.50 -1.96 -12.42
N ASP A 148 0.72 -2.06 -11.12
CA ASP A 148 0.13 -1.21 -10.08
C ASP A 148 1.17 -0.94 -8.98
N ALA A 149 1.95 0.13 -9.15
CA ALA A 149 3.00 0.54 -8.22
C ALA A 149 2.49 0.91 -6.82
N LYS A 150 1.17 1.03 -6.64
CA LYS A 150 0.51 1.38 -5.38
C LYS A 150 -0.34 0.22 -4.85
N ASN A 151 -0.16 -1.01 -5.36
CA ASN A 151 -0.87 -2.19 -4.88
C ASN A 151 -0.53 -2.46 -3.40
N TYR A 152 -1.51 -2.19 -2.52
CA TYR A 152 -1.34 -2.29 -1.07
C TYR A 152 -0.98 -3.69 -0.60
N HIS A 153 -1.57 -4.72 -1.21
CA HIS A 153 -1.31 -6.10 -0.83
C HIS A 153 0.12 -6.52 -1.18
N ALA A 154 0.62 -6.12 -2.35
CA ALA A 154 1.99 -6.38 -2.77
C ALA A 154 3.00 -5.67 -1.87
N TRP A 155 2.75 -4.42 -1.47
CA TRP A 155 3.58 -3.72 -0.50
C TRP A 155 3.58 -4.41 0.87
N SER A 156 2.40 -4.78 1.38
CA SER A 156 2.30 -5.53 2.64
C SER A 156 3.03 -6.87 2.57
N HIS A 157 2.91 -7.59 1.44
CA HIS A 157 3.60 -8.85 1.21
C HIS A 157 5.11 -8.66 1.16
N ARG A 158 5.60 -7.65 0.43
CA ARG A 158 7.03 -7.34 0.35
C ARG A 158 7.63 -7.05 1.72
N GLN A 159 6.96 -6.26 2.55
CA GLN A 159 7.40 -6.01 3.93
C GLN A 159 7.43 -7.29 4.77
N TRP A 160 6.41 -8.14 4.63
CA TRP A 160 6.38 -9.44 5.30
C TRP A 160 7.55 -10.34 4.86
N VAL A 161 7.86 -10.42 3.55
CA VAL A 161 9.01 -11.18 3.03
C VAL A 161 10.30 -10.68 3.66
N LEU A 162 10.52 -9.36 3.69
CA LEU A 162 11.71 -8.76 4.28
C LEU A 162 11.87 -9.13 5.76
N GLN A 163 10.78 -9.09 6.52
CA GLN A 163 10.81 -9.39 7.96
C GLN A 163 10.98 -10.87 8.28
N ASN A 164 10.39 -11.77 7.48
CA ASN A 164 10.30 -13.19 7.83
C ASN A 164 11.29 -14.07 7.07
N LEU A 165 11.63 -13.70 5.83
CA LEU A 165 12.51 -14.49 4.95
C LEU A 165 13.85 -13.78 4.68
N GLY A 166 13.91 -12.46 4.88
CA GLY A 166 15.09 -11.63 4.66
C GLY A 166 15.08 -10.93 3.30
N GLY A 167 16.25 -10.71 2.70
CA GLY A 167 16.34 -9.97 1.43
C GLY A 167 16.45 -8.45 1.56
N TRP A 168 16.88 -7.96 2.73
CA TRP A 168 17.09 -6.52 2.99
C TRP A 168 18.17 -5.87 2.10
N LYS A 169 19.11 -6.66 1.57
CA LYS A 169 20.20 -6.15 0.74
C LYS A 169 19.65 -5.57 -0.57
N GLY A 170 19.94 -4.30 -0.83
CA GLY A 170 19.50 -3.58 -2.03
C GLY A 170 18.05 -3.07 -1.97
N GLU A 171 17.33 -3.26 -0.85
CA GLU A 171 15.95 -2.77 -0.74
C GLU A 171 15.87 -1.24 -0.70
N LEU A 172 16.83 -0.58 -0.04
CA LEU A 172 16.89 0.89 -0.03
C LEU A 172 17.18 1.44 -1.43
N ASP A 173 18.08 0.80 -2.18
CA ASP A 173 18.36 1.15 -3.58
C ASP A 173 17.13 0.93 -4.47
N TYR A 174 16.33 -0.09 -4.17
CA TYR A 174 15.07 -0.32 -4.88
C TYR A 174 14.05 0.78 -4.59
N CYS A 175 13.92 1.23 -3.34
CA CYS A 175 13.11 2.41 -3.01
C CYS A 175 13.57 3.64 -3.79
N GLN A 176 14.90 3.85 -3.90
CA GLN A 176 15.45 4.95 -4.68
C GLN A 176 15.00 4.88 -6.14
N LYS A 177 15.15 3.74 -6.80
CA LYS A 177 14.72 3.55 -8.20
C LYS A 177 13.25 3.89 -8.40
N LEU A 178 12.38 3.45 -7.49
CA LEU A 178 10.94 3.74 -7.59
C LEU A 178 10.62 5.23 -7.41
N LEU A 179 11.40 5.94 -6.57
CA LEU A 179 11.24 7.38 -6.37
C LEU A 179 11.85 8.21 -7.50
N ASP A 180 12.89 7.69 -8.16
CA ASP A 180 13.43 8.29 -9.39
C ASP A 180 12.42 8.17 -10.54
N GLU A 181 11.63 7.09 -10.58
CA GLU A 181 10.54 6.89 -11.56
C GLU A 181 9.29 7.73 -11.24
N ASP A 182 8.85 7.75 -9.97
CA ASP A 182 7.71 8.54 -9.50
C ASP A 182 7.95 9.04 -8.08
N ILE A 183 8.42 10.29 -7.96
CA ILE A 183 8.67 10.94 -6.67
C ILE A 183 7.39 11.15 -5.85
N PHE A 184 6.21 11.13 -6.47
CA PHE A 184 4.90 11.24 -5.81
C PHE A 184 4.36 9.88 -5.33
N ASN A 185 5.15 8.81 -5.44
CA ASN A 185 4.76 7.49 -4.96
C ASN A 185 4.90 7.38 -3.43
N ASN A 186 3.83 7.72 -2.71
CA ASN A 186 3.79 7.61 -1.24
C ASN A 186 4.08 6.19 -0.72
N SER A 187 3.75 5.13 -1.48
CA SER A 187 4.07 3.76 -1.09
C SER A 187 5.57 3.50 -1.08
N ALA A 188 6.31 4.07 -2.03
CA ALA A 188 7.77 3.99 -2.07
C ALA A 188 8.41 4.80 -0.92
N TRP A 189 7.90 5.99 -0.61
CA TRP A 189 8.32 6.75 0.58
C TRP A 189 8.07 5.99 1.89
N ASN A 190 6.90 5.38 2.03
CA ASN A 190 6.58 4.53 3.17
C ASN A 190 7.52 3.31 3.24
N GLN A 191 7.81 2.66 2.11
CA GLN A 191 8.77 1.56 2.07
C GLN A 191 10.16 2.02 2.48
N ARG A 192 10.62 3.18 1.99
CA ARG A 192 11.90 3.77 2.40
C ARG A 192 11.97 3.96 3.91
N TYR A 193 10.91 4.48 4.53
CA TYR A 193 10.82 4.64 5.99
C TYR A 193 10.86 3.30 6.71
N PHE A 194 10.11 2.32 6.21
CA PHE A 194 10.12 0.96 6.74
C PHE A 194 11.53 0.35 6.68
N VAL A 195 12.24 0.47 5.56
CA VAL A 195 13.60 -0.07 5.39
C VAL A 195 14.56 0.60 6.38
N VAL A 196 14.56 1.93 6.45
CA VAL A 196 15.41 2.69 7.38
C VAL A 196 15.15 2.28 8.84
N THR A 197 13.90 2.04 9.21
CA THR A 197 13.51 1.75 10.60
C THR A 197 13.57 0.28 11.01
N LYS A 198 13.41 -0.65 10.06
CA LYS A 198 13.26 -2.08 10.34
C LYS A 198 14.40 -2.94 9.81
N SER A 199 15.19 -2.45 8.85
CA SER A 199 16.33 -3.20 8.34
C SER A 199 17.36 -3.44 9.44
N PRO A 200 17.77 -4.69 9.70
CA PRO A 200 18.84 -4.99 10.65
C PRO A 200 20.21 -4.50 10.15
N LEU A 201 20.32 -4.03 8.90
CA LEU A 201 21.58 -3.63 8.26
C LEU A 201 21.88 -2.13 8.38
N LEU A 202 20.89 -1.29 8.73
CA LEU A 202 21.00 0.18 8.62
C LEU A 202 21.14 0.92 9.96
N GLY A 203 21.05 0.22 11.09
CA GLY A 203 21.20 0.84 12.42
C GLY A 203 20.04 1.73 12.86
N GLY A 204 18.95 1.80 12.09
CA GLY A 204 17.73 2.53 12.46
C GLY A 204 17.77 4.03 12.17
N LEU A 205 16.77 4.75 12.70
CA LEU A 205 16.58 6.18 12.43
C LEU A 205 17.78 7.04 12.81
N ILE A 206 18.40 6.80 13.97
CA ILE A 206 19.50 7.64 14.46
C ILE A 206 20.69 7.58 13.50
N ALA A 207 21.06 6.38 13.04
CA ALA A 207 22.20 6.18 12.15
C ALA A 207 21.95 6.76 10.75
N MET A 208 20.71 6.66 10.26
CA MET A 208 20.35 7.08 8.91
C MET A 208 19.86 8.53 8.80
N ARG A 209 19.59 9.20 9.92
CA ARG A 209 18.90 10.50 9.95
C ARG A 209 19.55 11.52 9.03
N ASP A 210 20.86 11.66 9.10
CA ASP A 210 21.56 12.72 8.37
C ASP A 210 21.40 12.59 6.85
N SER A 211 21.66 11.40 6.30
CA SER A 211 21.53 11.14 4.86
C SER A 211 20.07 11.21 4.40
N GLU A 212 19.14 10.70 5.21
CA GLU A 212 17.72 10.66 4.85
C GLU A 212 17.07 12.05 4.93
N VAL A 213 17.49 12.90 5.86
CA VAL A 213 17.07 14.31 5.92
C VAL A 213 17.59 15.06 4.70
N ALA A 214 18.86 14.88 4.34
CA ALA A 214 19.43 15.50 3.15
C ALA A 214 18.65 15.10 1.89
N TYR A 215 18.33 13.82 1.73
CA TYR A 215 17.54 13.32 0.61
C TYR A 215 16.11 13.89 0.58
N ALA A 216 15.43 13.94 1.74
CA ALA A 216 14.07 14.48 1.83
C ALA A 216 14.02 15.98 1.52
N VAL A 217 14.99 16.75 2.04
CA VAL A 217 15.12 18.19 1.77
C VAL A 217 15.35 18.45 0.29
N GLU A 218 16.25 17.71 -0.36
CA GLU A 218 16.50 17.87 -1.80
C GLU A 218 15.25 17.55 -2.64
N SER A 219 14.51 16.50 -2.24
CA SER A 219 13.24 16.13 -2.87
C SER A 219 12.18 17.23 -2.72
N ILE A 220 12.10 17.88 -1.54
CA ILE A 220 11.19 19.00 -1.28
C ILE A 220 11.57 20.21 -2.13
N LYS A 221 12.86 20.56 -2.22
CA LYS A 221 13.31 21.69 -3.05
C LYS A 221 12.94 21.51 -4.52
N SER A 222 13.03 20.28 -5.00
CA SER A 222 12.69 19.93 -6.38
C SER A 222 11.17 19.90 -6.62
N PHE A 223 10.39 19.41 -5.66
CA PHE A 223 8.93 19.21 -5.78
C PHE A 223 8.19 19.67 -4.51
N PRO A 224 8.10 20.98 -4.23
CA PRO A 224 7.54 21.48 -2.98
C PRO A 224 6.06 21.15 -2.77
N GLU A 225 5.30 20.95 -3.85
CA GLU A 225 3.89 20.50 -3.83
C GLU A 225 3.70 19.01 -3.50
N ASN A 226 4.78 18.22 -3.45
CA ASN A 226 4.69 16.82 -3.10
C ASN A 226 4.63 16.64 -1.58
N GLU A 227 3.48 16.25 -1.04
CA GLU A 227 3.30 16.06 0.41
C GLU A 227 4.19 14.94 1.00
N SER A 228 4.49 13.90 0.22
CA SER A 228 5.18 12.70 0.72
C SER A 228 6.55 12.97 1.34
N PRO A 229 7.49 13.70 0.70
CA PRO A 229 8.78 14.00 1.32
C PRO A 229 8.67 14.92 2.55
N TRP A 230 7.67 15.80 2.65
CA TRP A 230 7.42 16.57 3.88
C TRP A 230 7.00 15.67 5.04
N ARG A 231 6.09 14.72 4.78
CA ARG A 231 5.65 13.73 5.79
C ARG A 231 6.78 12.78 6.17
N TYR A 232 7.58 12.36 5.18
CA TYR A 232 8.76 11.53 5.41
C TYR A 232 9.77 12.26 6.29
N LEU A 233 10.12 13.51 5.96
CA LEU A 233 11.04 14.35 6.72
C LEU A 233 10.61 14.46 8.19
N ARG A 234 9.33 14.78 8.45
CA ARG A 234 8.77 14.79 9.82
C ARG A 234 8.89 13.43 10.51
N GLY A 235 8.66 12.34 9.79
CA GLY A 235 8.76 10.97 10.31
C GLY A 235 10.16 10.57 10.76
N LEU A 236 11.22 11.16 10.18
CA LEU A 236 12.62 10.87 10.57
C LEU A 236 12.97 11.32 12.00
N TYR A 237 12.15 12.22 12.56
CA TYR A 237 12.28 12.72 13.93
C TYR A 237 11.19 12.18 14.86
N LYS A 238 10.59 11.04 14.49
CA LYS A 238 9.59 10.38 15.34
C LYS A 238 10.15 10.20 16.76
N ASP A 239 9.38 10.68 17.74
CA ASP A 239 9.70 10.67 19.18
C ASP A 239 10.92 11.53 19.58
N ASP A 240 11.44 12.38 18.69
CA ASP A 240 12.61 13.26 18.88
C ASP A 240 12.31 14.70 18.46
N ILE A 241 11.36 15.32 19.18
CA ILE A 241 10.88 16.69 18.92
C ILE A 241 12.01 17.72 19.05
N VAL A 242 12.95 17.50 19.98
CA VAL A 242 14.08 18.41 20.21
C VAL A 242 14.95 18.47 18.96
N SER A 243 15.30 17.33 18.36
CA SER A 243 16.08 17.34 17.11
C SER A 243 15.27 17.90 15.94
N TRP A 244 13.96 17.63 15.89
CA TRP A 244 13.07 18.19 14.84
C TRP A 244 13.09 19.72 14.83
N VAL A 245 12.90 20.34 15.99
CA VAL A 245 12.83 21.80 16.14
C VAL A 245 14.18 22.47 15.89
N ASN A 246 15.29 21.77 16.20
CA ASN A 246 16.63 22.35 16.14
C ASN A 246 17.42 21.98 14.87
N ASP A 247 16.88 21.17 13.96
CA ASP A 247 17.57 20.88 12.70
C ASP A 247 17.42 22.07 11.72
N PRO A 248 18.51 22.79 11.41
CA PRO A 248 18.45 24.00 10.60
C PRO A 248 17.99 23.74 9.16
N ARG A 249 18.13 22.50 8.66
CA ARG A 249 17.73 22.14 7.29
C ARG A 249 16.22 22.18 7.13
N VAL A 250 15.46 21.89 8.19
CA VAL A 250 13.98 21.93 8.18
C VAL A 250 13.49 23.37 8.04
N ALA A 251 14.03 24.28 8.85
CA ALA A 251 13.69 25.70 8.75
C ALA A 251 14.15 26.32 7.41
N SER A 252 15.36 25.97 6.96
CA SER A 252 15.91 26.44 5.68
C SER A 252 15.05 26.00 4.49
N VAL A 253 14.61 24.74 4.44
CA VAL A 253 13.76 24.30 3.32
C VAL A 253 12.37 24.95 3.35
N CYS A 254 11.82 25.25 4.53
CA CYS A 254 10.62 26.07 4.63
C CYS A 254 10.85 27.47 4.05
N LEU A 255 11.95 28.13 4.40
CA LEU A 255 12.29 29.46 3.88
C LEU A 255 12.41 29.44 2.34
N ASP A 256 13.21 28.52 1.80
CA ASP A 256 13.43 28.38 0.34
C ASP A 256 12.11 28.27 -0.43
N VAL A 257 11.15 27.47 0.09
CA VAL A 257 9.84 27.27 -0.53
C VAL A 257 8.94 28.50 -0.37
N LEU A 258 8.97 29.17 0.78
CA LEU A 258 8.16 30.37 1.04
C LEU A 258 8.63 31.56 0.19
N GLU A 259 9.94 31.73 -0.02
CA GLU A 259 10.50 32.78 -0.88
C GLU A 259 10.07 32.63 -2.34
N ALA A 260 9.87 31.40 -2.82
CA ALA A 260 9.34 31.13 -4.15
C ALA A 260 7.86 31.53 -4.32
N LYS A 261 7.14 31.79 -3.22
CA LYS A 261 5.72 32.21 -3.16
C LYS A 261 4.76 31.31 -3.95
N LYS A 262 5.09 30.02 -4.09
CA LYS A 262 4.29 29.00 -4.76
C LYS A 262 4.35 27.69 -3.98
N ASN A 263 3.29 26.88 -4.05
CA ASN A 263 3.22 25.55 -3.44
C ASN A 263 3.56 25.57 -1.93
N CYS A 264 3.16 26.65 -1.24
CA CYS A 264 3.63 26.97 0.11
C CYS A 264 2.89 26.20 1.23
N VAL A 265 1.78 25.52 0.92
CA VAL A 265 0.90 24.90 1.93
C VAL A 265 1.65 23.98 2.89
N PHE A 266 2.55 23.14 2.38
CA PHE A 266 3.31 22.21 3.22
C PHE A 266 4.45 22.88 3.99
N ALA A 267 5.10 23.89 3.41
CA ALA A 267 6.09 24.71 4.12
C ALA A 267 5.45 25.50 5.27
N LEU A 268 4.31 26.16 5.00
CA LEU A 268 3.51 26.86 6.01
C LEU A 268 3.02 25.93 7.12
N THR A 269 2.51 24.75 6.77
CA THR A 269 2.06 23.74 7.75
C THR A 269 3.23 23.26 8.62
N THR A 270 4.39 23.00 8.00
CA THR A 270 5.60 22.57 8.70
C THR A 270 6.12 23.65 9.65
N LEU A 271 6.17 24.90 9.19
CA LEU A 271 6.58 26.05 10.01
C LEU A 271 5.61 26.29 11.17
N LEU A 272 4.29 26.18 10.93
CA LEU A 272 3.29 26.28 11.99
C LEU A 272 3.50 25.21 13.07
N ASP A 273 3.77 23.96 12.67
CA ASP A 273 4.09 22.87 13.59
C ASP A 273 5.35 23.19 14.40
N LEU A 274 6.41 23.70 13.77
CA LEU A 274 7.65 24.11 14.46
C LEU A 274 7.39 25.21 15.49
N LEU A 275 6.66 26.27 15.13
CA LEU A 275 6.33 27.37 16.04
C LEU A 275 5.55 26.88 17.26
N CYS A 276 4.57 25.99 17.04
CA CYS A 276 3.79 25.38 18.13
C CYS A 276 4.65 24.51 19.07
N LEU A 277 5.83 24.07 18.62
CA LEU A 277 6.77 23.27 19.39
C LEU A 277 7.91 24.12 19.99
N GLY A 278 7.81 25.46 19.94
CA GLY A 278 8.77 26.37 20.54
C GLY A 278 9.95 26.76 19.65
N TYR A 279 9.87 26.50 18.34
CA TYR A 279 10.85 27.03 17.39
C TYR A 279 10.83 28.57 17.38
N ASN A 280 12.01 29.18 17.48
CA ASN A 280 12.15 30.63 17.33
C ASN A 280 12.55 30.97 15.88
N PRO A 281 11.66 31.59 15.08
CA PRO A 281 11.93 31.85 13.67
C PRO A 281 12.98 32.95 13.48
N SER A 282 13.77 32.85 12.41
CA SER A 282 14.65 33.92 11.99
C SER A 282 13.86 35.09 11.38
N GLN A 283 14.51 36.26 11.25
CA GLN A 283 13.86 37.43 10.66
C GLN A 283 13.47 37.18 9.20
N GLU A 284 14.29 36.44 8.44
CA GLU A 284 14.01 36.09 7.05
C GLU A 284 12.72 35.26 6.91
N LEU A 285 12.48 34.31 7.83
CA LEU A 285 11.24 33.53 7.86
C LEU A 285 10.03 34.39 8.21
N ILE A 286 10.17 35.30 9.18
CA ILE A 286 9.12 36.25 9.55
C ILE A 286 8.77 37.13 8.34
N ASP A 287 9.77 37.66 7.65
CA ASP A 287 9.60 38.53 6.49
C ASP A 287 8.98 37.77 5.30
N ALA A 288 9.40 36.52 5.06
CA ALA A 288 8.85 35.67 4.02
C ALA A 288 7.35 35.42 4.21
N VAL A 289 6.92 35.04 5.43
CA VAL A 289 5.48 34.83 5.74
C VAL A 289 4.71 36.15 5.68
N SER A 290 5.26 37.23 6.24
CA SER A 290 4.61 38.55 6.25
C SER A 290 4.41 39.08 4.83
N GLY A 291 5.38 38.85 3.94
CA GLY A 291 5.31 39.22 2.52
C GLY A 291 4.35 38.37 1.68
N MET A 292 3.69 37.37 2.26
CA MET A 292 2.58 36.61 1.68
C MET A 292 1.21 37.08 2.21
N GLY A 293 1.18 37.82 3.32
CA GLY A 293 -0.05 38.34 3.92
C GLY A 293 -0.72 39.41 3.05
N LEU A 294 -2.04 39.54 3.17
CA LEU A 294 -2.83 40.54 2.47
C LEU A 294 -2.51 41.97 2.95
N PRO A 295 -2.65 43.00 2.08
CA PRO A 295 -2.53 44.42 2.45
C PRO A 295 -3.52 44.89 3.53
N ASP A 296 -4.64 44.19 3.71
CA ASP A 296 -5.78 44.60 4.56
C ASP A 296 -5.77 44.03 5.99
N THR A 297 -4.65 43.43 6.42
CA THR A 297 -4.45 43.22 7.86
C THR A 297 -4.05 44.55 8.50
N ASN A 298 -5.07 45.32 8.89
CA ASN A 298 -4.95 46.54 9.69
C ASN A 298 -3.84 46.36 10.76
N PRO A 299 -2.84 47.27 10.86
CA PRO A 299 -1.73 47.16 11.81
C PRO A 299 -2.14 47.47 13.26
N THR A 300 -3.41 47.25 13.64
CA THR A 300 -3.98 47.62 14.95
C THR A 300 -4.14 46.46 15.92
N ARG A 301 -3.44 45.34 15.71
CA ARG A 301 -3.05 44.46 16.82
C ARG A 301 -1.54 44.17 16.75
N PRO A 302 -0.75 44.72 17.67
CA PRO A 302 0.68 44.41 17.79
C PRO A 302 1.00 42.94 18.10
N ASP A 303 -0.02 42.11 18.41
CA ASP A 303 0.12 40.76 18.97
C ASP A 303 -0.60 39.65 18.14
N CYS A 304 -0.69 39.75 16.82
CA CYS A 304 -1.04 38.54 16.04
C CYS A 304 0.24 37.72 15.85
N GLY A 305 0.45 36.72 16.70
CA GLY A 305 1.64 35.87 16.64
C GLY A 305 1.80 35.22 15.25
N LEU A 306 3.03 35.01 14.78
CA LEU A 306 3.33 34.48 13.44
C LEU A 306 2.51 33.22 13.08
N ALA A 307 2.24 32.35 14.06
CA ALA A 307 1.42 31.15 13.90
C ALA A 307 -0.06 31.45 13.50
N GLU A 308 -0.65 32.52 14.02
CA GLU A 308 -2.01 32.96 13.67
C GLU A 308 -2.09 33.52 12.24
N LEU A 309 -1.05 34.24 11.83
CA LEU A 309 -0.89 34.73 10.45
C LEU A 309 -0.79 33.55 9.48
N ILE A 310 0.05 32.56 9.78
CA ILE A 310 0.17 31.33 8.97
C ILE A 310 -1.17 30.61 8.83
N CYS A 311 -1.94 30.42 9.92
CA CYS A 311 -3.27 29.81 9.82
C CYS A 311 -4.22 30.60 8.91
N SER A 312 -4.08 31.93 8.88
CA SER A 312 -4.92 32.81 8.06
C SER A 312 -4.57 32.70 6.57
N ILE A 313 -3.26 32.62 6.26
CA ILE A 313 -2.77 32.36 4.90
C ILE A 313 -3.21 30.97 4.43
N LEU A 314 -3.04 29.93 5.27
CA LEU A 314 -3.47 28.57 4.97
C LEU A 314 -4.98 28.46 4.72
N GLY A 315 -5.81 29.25 5.42
CA GLY A 315 -7.24 29.33 5.16
C GLY A 315 -7.61 29.75 3.73
N GLN A 316 -6.71 30.46 3.03
CA GLN A 316 -6.85 30.91 1.65
C GLN A 316 -6.18 29.96 0.66
N GLU A 317 -4.94 29.55 0.95
CA GLU A 317 -4.13 28.68 0.08
C GLU A 317 -4.61 27.23 0.06
N ASP A 318 -5.37 26.80 1.07
CA ASP A 318 -5.88 25.43 1.21
C ASP A 318 -7.38 25.44 1.58
N PRO A 319 -8.24 25.90 0.65
CA PRO A 319 -9.65 26.19 0.91
C PRO A 319 -10.47 24.94 1.29
N MET A 320 -10.00 23.75 0.89
CA MET A 320 -10.61 22.49 1.30
C MET A 320 -10.54 22.25 2.81
N ARG A 321 -9.55 22.85 3.48
CA ARG A 321 -9.30 22.72 4.92
C ARG A 321 -9.50 24.04 5.68
N THR A 322 -10.21 25.04 5.12
CA THR A 322 -10.46 26.32 5.80
C THR A 322 -11.07 26.15 7.20
N ASN A 323 -12.01 25.19 7.37
CA ASN A 323 -12.58 24.90 8.69
C ASN A 323 -11.53 24.38 9.68
N TYR A 324 -10.60 23.54 9.21
CA TYR A 324 -9.50 23.05 10.02
C TYR A 324 -8.54 24.18 10.40
N TRP A 325 -8.18 25.07 9.47
CA TRP A 325 -7.29 26.20 9.76
C TRP A 325 -7.93 27.24 10.69
N THR A 326 -9.23 27.46 10.56
CA THR A 326 -10.01 28.31 11.48
C THR A 326 -10.02 27.73 12.89
N TRP A 327 -10.30 26.42 13.01
CA TRP A 327 -10.21 25.71 14.28
C TRP A 327 -8.79 25.76 14.85
N ARG A 328 -7.76 25.48 14.02
CA ARG A 328 -6.36 25.45 14.46
C ARG A 328 -5.92 26.81 14.99
N LYS A 329 -6.30 27.91 14.32
CA LYS A 329 -6.05 29.28 14.78
C LYS A 329 -6.66 29.54 16.16
N SER A 330 -7.86 29.01 16.42
CA SER A 330 -8.54 29.17 17.72
C SER A 330 -7.90 28.36 18.86
N GLN A 331 -6.95 27.47 18.57
CA GLN A 331 -6.19 26.71 19.57
C GLN A 331 -4.83 27.35 19.89
N LEU A 332 -4.46 28.45 19.22
CA LEU A 332 -3.22 29.20 19.45
C LEU A 332 -3.38 30.28 20.53
N THR A 333 -4.63 30.65 20.81
CA THR A 333 -5.07 31.51 21.94
C THR A 333 -5.21 30.70 23.21
#